data_AF-A0A482WQE5-F1
#
_entry.id   AF-A0A482WQE5-F1
#
_cell.length_a   1.000
_cell.length_b   1.000
_cell.length_c   1.000
_cell.angle_alpha   90.00
_cell.angle_beta   90.00
_cell.angle_gamma   90.00
#
_symmetry.space_group_name_H-M   'P 1'
#
loop_
_entity.id
_entity.type
_entity.pdbx_description
1 polymer ?
#
loop_
_entity_poly.entity_id
_entity_poly.type
_entity_poly.pdbx_seq_one_letter_code
_entity_poly.pdbx_strand_id
1 'polypeptide(L)'
;MSVDAYGPSSQTLTFLDTEETDLIGADTQGSEFDFTDFTLPSQSQTQASQLDSVQGQNQINGKVNGDISETNVGSATQKLSELQFEEDDEEAFYNKELPAFACKYCAIHDPSCVVMCNICKKWFCNGRGNTSGSHIINHLVRAKHKEVTLHKDGPLGETVLECYSCGVRNVFVLGFIPAKADSVVVLLCRQPCAAQNSLKDMNWDQEQWKPLIADRCFLSWLVKIPSEQDQLRSRQVNATQIAKLEELWRDNTDATFSDLEKPGIDEEPQQVLLRYEDGYQYQNIFGPLVKLEADYDKRLKESQTQENVDVRWDVGLNKMTIAYFNLAKTDGDMKLMHGDELRLRYLGEMHKPWSGVGHVIKIPDNFGEEVGIELKSSSGAPTQCTSHFVVDFIWKSTSFDRMQLALRKFAVDDNSVSGYIYHRLLGHEVDEVLFRCHLPKHFSAPNLPDLNRSQVYAVKHALQRPLSLIQGPPGTGKTVTSATIVYQLVKQNGGPVLVCAPSNIAVDQLTEKIHRTSLKVVRVCAKSREAIDSPVSFLALHNQIRNMD
;
A
#
# COMPACT_ATOMS: atom_id res chain seq x y z
N MET A 1 17.95 64.16 2.19
CA MET A 1 19.36 63.79 2.50
C MET A 1 19.28 62.65 3.49
N SER A 2 19.75 61.42 3.30
CA SER A 2 20.55 60.71 2.29
C SER A 2 20.03 59.26 2.31
N VAL A 3 19.50 58.75 1.21
CA VAL A 3 19.97 57.54 0.49
C VAL A 3 21.08 56.73 1.18
N ASP A 4 20.80 55.45 1.42
CA ASP A 4 21.69 54.34 1.05
C ASP A 4 20.85 53.14 0.60
N ALA A 5 21.29 52.55 -0.52
CA ALA A 5 20.63 51.49 -1.27
C ALA A 5 21.34 50.14 -1.04
N TYR A 6 20.58 49.05 -1.00
CA TYR A 6 21.10 47.69 -1.23
C TYR A 6 20.11 46.89 -2.09
N GLY A 7 20.68 46.10 -3.02
CA GLY A 7 20.03 45.42 -4.14
C GLY A 7 19.25 44.13 -3.80
N PRO A 8 19.22 43.15 -4.72
CA PRO A 8 17.98 42.51 -5.19
C PRO A 8 17.45 41.44 -4.23
N SER A 9 16.13 41.43 -4.05
CA SER A 9 15.40 40.44 -3.27
C SER A 9 15.23 39.13 -4.04
N SER A 10 16.12 38.17 -3.78
CA SER A 10 15.86 36.74 -3.98
C SER A 10 15.72 36.07 -2.60
N GLN A 11 14.49 35.61 -2.31
CA GLN A 11 14.09 34.52 -1.40
C GLN A 11 14.57 34.50 0.07
N THR A 12 13.63 34.35 1.00
CA THR A 12 13.72 33.33 2.08
C THR A 12 12.38 33.20 2.82
N LEU A 13 11.92 31.95 2.98
CA LEU A 13 10.94 31.59 4.01
C LEU A 13 11.51 32.03 5.36
N THR A 14 10.82 32.88 6.11
CA THR A 14 11.28 33.31 7.44
C THR A 14 11.14 32.16 8.44
N PHE A 15 12.22 31.41 8.63
CA PHE A 15 12.46 30.60 9.81
C PHE A 15 12.96 31.50 10.94
N LEU A 16 12.48 31.28 12.15
CA LEU A 16 12.88 32.04 13.33
C LEU A 16 13.62 31.06 14.25
N ASP A 17 14.94 31.01 14.09
CA ASP A 17 15.82 30.33 15.04
C ASP A 17 15.91 31.20 16.30
N THR A 18 15.63 30.59 17.45
CA THR A 18 15.89 31.20 18.75
C THR A 18 17.38 31.17 19.00
N GLU A 19 18.03 32.33 19.02
CA GLU A 19 19.44 32.46 19.40
C GLU A 19 19.70 31.83 20.78
N GLU A 20 20.60 30.84 20.80
CA GLU A 20 21.12 30.21 22.00
C GLU A 20 22.09 31.14 22.72
N THR A 21 21.75 31.57 23.93
CA THR A 21 22.77 31.77 24.98
C THR A 21 22.11 31.65 26.36
N ASP A 22 22.69 30.79 27.19
CA ASP A 22 22.45 30.56 28.62
C ASP A 22 21.17 29.82 29.03
N LEU A 23 21.21 28.47 29.01
CA LEU A 23 21.00 27.70 30.24
C LEU A 23 21.41 26.23 30.11
N ILE A 24 22.23 25.84 31.08
CA ILE A 24 22.94 24.58 31.27
C ILE A 24 21.97 23.44 31.65
N GLY A 25 22.10 22.30 30.95
CA GLY A 25 22.03 20.96 31.56
C GLY A 25 20.70 20.21 31.52
N ALA A 26 20.52 19.35 30.52
CA ALA A 26 20.16 17.92 30.70
C ALA A 26 20.11 17.22 29.32
N ASP A 27 21.27 16.84 28.82
CA ASP A 27 21.39 15.87 27.72
C ASP A 27 20.99 14.48 28.21
N THR A 28 19.90 13.94 27.65
CA THR A 28 19.72 12.50 27.48
C THR A 28 18.96 12.23 26.18
N GLN A 29 19.67 12.16 25.05
CA GLN A 29 19.55 11.12 24.00
C GLN A 29 20.31 11.53 22.72
N GLY A 30 21.07 10.56 22.19
CA GLY A 30 22.14 10.75 21.21
C GLY A 30 21.72 11.09 19.78
N SER A 31 22.70 11.65 19.08
CA SER A 31 22.76 12.01 17.67
C SER A 31 22.84 10.78 16.74
N GLU A 32 21.73 10.06 16.54
CA GLU A 32 21.65 8.94 15.57
C GLU A 32 20.48 9.04 14.59
N PHE A 33 19.92 10.24 14.34
CA PHE A 33 18.90 10.43 13.29
C PHE A 33 19.04 11.77 12.53
N ASP A 34 20.27 12.18 12.20
CA ASP A 34 20.50 13.16 11.14
C ASP A 34 20.37 12.46 9.78
N PHE A 35 19.21 12.57 9.14
CA PHE A 35 19.01 12.19 7.75
C PHE A 35 19.26 13.40 6.84
N THR A 36 20.53 13.67 6.55
CA THR A 36 20.95 14.50 5.41
C THR A 36 21.71 13.64 4.41
N ASP A 37 20.97 12.95 3.53
CA ASP A 37 21.54 12.44 2.28
C ASP A 37 20.43 12.24 1.23
N PHE A 38 20.09 13.34 0.55
CA PHE A 38 19.37 13.31 -0.73
C PHE A 38 20.43 13.27 -1.84
N THR A 39 20.77 12.07 -2.32
CA THR A 39 21.50 11.93 -3.59
C THR A 39 20.49 11.98 -4.73
N LEU A 40 20.45 13.13 -5.43
CA LEU A 40 19.83 13.27 -6.74
C LEU A 40 20.63 12.45 -7.77
N PRO A 41 20.00 11.65 -8.65
CA PRO A 41 20.69 11.10 -9.82
C PRO A 41 21.00 12.25 -10.80
N SER A 42 22.29 12.46 -11.09
CA SER A 42 22.71 13.45 -12.07
C SER A 42 22.32 13.01 -13.48
N GLN A 43 21.82 13.99 -14.24
CA GLN A 43 21.64 13.91 -15.69
C GLN A 43 22.99 13.59 -16.35
N SER A 44 23.02 12.53 -17.16
CA SER A 44 24.08 12.32 -18.16
C SER A 44 23.46 12.39 -19.55
N GLN A 45 23.32 13.61 -20.07
CA GLN A 45 23.28 13.85 -21.50
C GLN A 45 24.69 14.20 -21.98
N THR A 46 25.18 13.35 -22.88
CA THR A 46 26.04 13.67 -24.03
C THR A 46 26.27 15.16 -24.29
N GLN A 47 27.54 15.60 -24.31
CA GLN A 47 28.13 16.33 -25.45
C GLN A 47 29.64 16.55 -25.29
N ALA A 48 30.36 16.05 -26.31
CA ALA A 48 31.54 16.62 -26.97
C ALA A 48 32.61 17.36 -26.16
N SER A 49 33.81 16.79 -26.15
CA SER A 49 35.07 17.56 -26.15
C SER A 49 35.58 17.67 -27.59
N GLN A 50 35.46 18.87 -28.16
CA GLN A 50 36.26 19.32 -29.30
C GLN A 50 37.50 20.05 -28.76
N LEU A 51 38.67 19.72 -29.28
CA LEU A 51 39.85 20.59 -29.28
C LEU A 51 40.47 20.49 -30.68
N ASP A 52 40.49 21.65 -31.34
CA ASP A 52 40.90 21.91 -32.71
C ASP A 52 42.43 21.91 -32.93
N SER A 53 42.82 21.47 -34.14
CA SER A 53 43.87 21.90 -35.11
C SER A 53 45.14 22.67 -34.63
N VAL A 54 46.36 22.57 -35.21
CA VAL A 54 46.80 22.62 -36.63
C VAL A 54 48.28 22.15 -36.76
N GLN A 55 48.68 21.77 -37.99
CA GLN A 55 50.03 21.68 -38.63
C GLN A 55 50.70 20.29 -38.57
N GLY A 56 51.15 19.63 -39.65
CA GLY A 56 51.23 19.91 -41.09
C GLY A 56 52.23 18.91 -41.73
N GLN A 57 51.96 18.48 -42.98
CA GLN A 57 52.90 17.91 -43.97
C GLN A 57 53.67 16.60 -43.64
N ASN A 58 53.46 15.52 -44.40
CA ASN A 58 54.27 15.18 -45.60
C ASN A 58 53.96 13.78 -46.18
N GLN A 59 54.41 13.63 -47.43
CA GLN A 59 54.11 12.60 -48.43
C GLN A 59 54.79 11.22 -48.24
N ILE A 60 54.08 10.18 -48.72
CA ILE A 60 54.48 9.08 -49.62
C ILE A 60 56.00 8.76 -49.74
N ASN A 61 56.40 7.51 -49.44
CA ASN A 61 57.10 6.63 -50.38
C ASN A 61 57.40 5.20 -49.85
N GLY A 62 57.16 4.19 -50.71
CA GLY A 62 58.15 3.12 -50.94
C GLY A 62 57.80 1.67 -50.56
N LYS A 63 57.42 0.88 -51.59
CA LYS A 63 57.87 -0.51 -51.95
C LYS A 63 57.75 -1.66 -50.90
N VAL A 64 57.49 -2.93 -51.20
CA VAL A 64 57.01 -3.81 -52.30
C VAL A 64 57.22 -5.25 -51.76
N ASN A 65 56.34 -6.22 -52.14
CA ASN A 65 56.46 -7.71 -52.10
C ASN A 65 55.32 -8.37 -51.28
N GLY A 66 54.50 -9.29 -51.78
CA GLY A 66 54.41 -9.93 -53.09
C GLY A 66 53.11 -10.78 -53.17
N ASP A 67 52.64 -10.96 -54.41
CA ASP A 67 51.65 -11.91 -54.96
C ASP A 67 50.31 -12.18 -54.25
N ILE A 68 49.28 -11.55 -54.84
CA ILE A 68 47.89 -12.01 -54.86
C ILE A 68 47.70 -12.79 -56.17
N SER A 69 47.29 -14.06 -56.10
CA SER A 69 46.67 -14.73 -57.25
C SER A 69 45.16 -14.47 -57.23
N GLU A 70 44.68 -13.71 -58.21
CA GLU A 70 43.27 -13.55 -58.54
C GLU A 70 42.69 -14.87 -59.07
N THR A 71 41.98 -15.61 -58.22
CA THR A 71 40.96 -16.57 -58.66
C THR A 71 40.08 -16.90 -57.47
N ASN A 72 38.86 -16.33 -57.41
CA ASN A 72 37.65 -16.95 -56.84
C ASN A 72 36.46 -15.98 -56.64
N VAL A 73 36.57 -14.71 -57.03
CA VAL A 73 35.42 -13.77 -56.90
C VAL A 73 34.27 -14.11 -57.88
N GLY A 74 34.52 -14.92 -58.91
CA GLY A 74 33.48 -15.43 -59.82
C GLY A 74 32.73 -16.69 -59.34
N SER A 75 33.28 -17.45 -58.38
CA SER A 75 32.65 -18.69 -57.89
C SER A 75 31.63 -18.44 -56.76
N ALA A 76 31.70 -17.29 -56.08
CA ALA A 76 30.82 -16.98 -54.96
C ALA A 76 29.44 -16.50 -55.42
N THR A 77 29.36 -15.81 -56.56
CA THR A 77 28.10 -15.28 -57.11
C THR A 77 27.25 -16.31 -57.85
N GLN A 78 27.87 -17.36 -58.42
CA GLN A 78 27.12 -18.48 -59.01
C GLN A 78 26.59 -19.47 -57.96
N LYS A 79 27.27 -19.64 -56.81
CA LYS A 79 26.79 -20.49 -55.71
C LYS A 79 25.65 -19.89 -54.88
N LEU A 80 25.37 -18.59 -55.03
CA LEU A 80 24.22 -17.94 -54.38
C LEU A 80 22.91 -18.13 -55.17
N SER A 81 23.00 -18.59 -56.43
CA SER A 81 21.84 -18.74 -57.33
C SER A 81 21.32 -20.19 -57.43
N GLU A 82 21.91 -21.14 -56.69
CA GLU A 82 21.53 -22.56 -56.63
C GLU A 82 21.19 -23.03 -55.20
N LEU A 83 20.85 -22.11 -54.29
CA LEU A 83 20.19 -22.47 -53.05
C LEU A 83 18.67 -22.42 -53.29
N GLN A 84 18.14 -23.51 -53.85
CA GLN A 84 16.73 -23.85 -53.69
C GLN A 84 16.51 -24.13 -52.20
N PHE A 85 15.91 -23.17 -51.50
CA PHE A 85 15.30 -23.47 -50.21
C PHE A 85 14.08 -24.34 -50.50
N GLU A 86 14.16 -25.61 -50.13
CA GLU A 86 12.97 -26.43 -49.94
C GLU A 86 12.14 -25.73 -48.86
N GLU A 87 11.00 -25.16 -49.24
CA GLU A 87 9.95 -24.71 -48.32
C GLU A 87 9.31 -25.95 -47.67
N ASP A 88 10.09 -26.68 -46.89
CA ASP A 88 9.60 -27.75 -46.04
C ASP A 88 9.18 -27.16 -44.69
N ASP A 89 7.87 -26.93 -44.55
CA ASP A 89 7.10 -27.04 -43.31
C ASP A 89 7.49 -26.18 -42.08
N GLU A 90 7.87 -24.90 -42.25
CA GLU A 90 8.03 -23.99 -41.09
C GLU A 90 6.69 -23.59 -40.41
N GLU A 91 5.54 -23.73 -41.08
CA GLU A 91 4.22 -23.43 -40.51
C GLU A 91 3.67 -24.54 -39.58
N ALA A 92 4.25 -25.75 -39.60
CA ALA A 92 3.76 -26.87 -38.80
C ALA A 92 4.32 -26.92 -37.37
N PHE A 93 5.36 -26.13 -37.04
CA PHE A 93 6.03 -26.21 -35.74
C PHE A 93 5.41 -25.32 -34.65
N TYR A 94 4.63 -24.31 -35.02
CA TYR A 94 4.06 -23.33 -34.07
C TYR A 94 2.71 -23.71 -33.44
N ASN A 95 2.14 -24.87 -33.81
CA ASN A 95 0.87 -25.38 -33.24
C ASN A 95 1.02 -26.70 -32.48
N LYS A 96 2.11 -26.88 -31.72
CA LYS A 96 2.09 -27.88 -30.64
C LYS A 96 1.45 -27.26 -29.40
N GLU A 97 0.24 -27.69 -29.07
CA GLU A 97 -0.38 -27.39 -27.79
C GLU A 97 0.60 -27.76 -26.66
N LEU A 98 0.97 -26.78 -25.86
CA LEU A 98 1.83 -26.99 -24.71
C LEU A 98 1.15 -27.97 -23.75
N PRO A 99 1.90 -28.87 -23.09
CA PRO A 99 1.34 -29.74 -22.06
C PRO A 99 0.64 -28.92 -20.97
N ALA A 100 -0.45 -29.46 -20.41
CA ALA A 100 -1.22 -28.77 -19.37
C ALA A 100 -0.40 -28.34 -18.14
N PHE A 101 0.72 -29.04 -17.89
CA PHE A 101 1.65 -28.78 -16.80
C PHE A 101 2.79 -27.81 -17.13
N ALA A 102 2.75 -27.18 -18.31
CA ALA A 102 3.72 -26.15 -18.68
C ALA A 102 3.66 -24.96 -17.72
N CYS A 103 4.83 -24.43 -17.38
CA CYS A 103 4.97 -23.24 -16.55
C CYS A 103 4.20 -22.08 -17.17
N LYS A 104 3.25 -21.51 -16.42
CA LYS A 104 2.42 -20.41 -16.94
C LYS A 104 3.18 -19.12 -17.22
N TYR A 105 4.40 -18.97 -16.71
CA TYR A 105 5.29 -17.85 -17.03
C TYR A 105 6.09 -18.09 -18.30
N CYS A 106 7.04 -19.03 -18.28
CA CYS A 106 8.01 -19.22 -19.36
C CYS A 106 7.72 -20.41 -20.29
N ALA A 107 6.67 -21.18 -20.05
CA ALA A 107 6.31 -22.40 -20.79
C ALA A 107 7.26 -23.61 -20.66
N ILE A 108 8.22 -23.58 -19.73
CA ILE A 108 9.01 -24.77 -19.38
C ILE A 108 8.08 -25.90 -18.90
N HIS A 109 8.25 -27.09 -19.46
CA HIS A 109 7.37 -28.24 -19.25
C HIS A 109 8.17 -29.54 -19.09
N ASP A 110 9.35 -29.48 -18.46
CA ASP A 110 10.01 -30.68 -17.94
C ASP A 110 9.29 -31.12 -16.65
N PRO A 111 8.70 -32.33 -16.59
CA PRO A 111 8.06 -32.87 -15.39
C PRO A 111 8.87 -32.76 -14.10
N SER A 112 10.19 -32.88 -14.20
CA SER A 112 11.08 -32.84 -13.04
C SER A 112 11.36 -31.42 -12.52
N CYS A 113 10.97 -30.41 -13.30
CA CYS A 113 11.24 -29.00 -13.03
C CYS A 113 10.00 -28.18 -12.66
N VAL A 114 8.80 -28.76 -12.74
CA VAL A 114 7.52 -28.05 -12.54
C VAL A 114 6.77 -28.50 -11.28
N VAL A 115 6.00 -27.58 -10.73
CA VAL A 115 5.20 -27.76 -9.52
C VAL A 115 3.83 -27.12 -9.72
N MET A 116 2.77 -27.79 -9.27
CA MET A 116 1.42 -27.26 -9.29
C MET A 116 1.14 -26.47 -8.01
N CYS A 117 0.59 -25.26 -8.14
CA CYS A 117 -0.01 -24.56 -7.01
C CYS A 117 -1.42 -25.11 -6.75
N ASN A 118 -1.69 -25.57 -5.54
CA ASN A 118 -2.95 -26.25 -5.23
C ASN A 118 -4.16 -25.30 -5.15
N ILE A 119 -3.92 -24.00 -4.98
CA ILE A 119 -4.97 -22.99 -4.83
C ILE A 119 -5.49 -22.56 -6.20
N CYS A 120 -4.61 -22.14 -7.11
CA CYS A 120 -5.00 -21.69 -8.45
C CYS A 120 -4.95 -22.77 -9.53
N LYS A 121 -4.47 -23.98 -9.21
CA LYS A 121 -4.31 -25.13 -10.12
C LYS A 121 -3.40 -24.85 -11.34
N LYS A 122 -2.54 -23.83 -11.25
CA LYS A 122 -1.56 -23.49 -12.30
C LYS A 122 -0.19 -24.12 -11.99
N TRP A 123 0.56 -24.42 -13.04
CA TRP A 123 1.90 -24.99 -12.96
C TRP A 123 2.98 -23.93 -13.15
N PHE A 124 4.07 -24.04 -12.38
CA PHE A 124 5.22 -23.14 -12.44
C PHE A 124 6.52 -23.92 -12.32
N CYS A 125 7.58 -23.47 -13.00
CA CYS A 125 8.88 -24.12 -12.93
C CYS A 125 9.72 -23.61 -11.75
N ASN A 126 10.74 -24.38 -11.38
CA ASN A 126 11.75 -24.00 -10.39
C ASN A 126 12.92 -23.18 -10.98
N GLY A 127 12.84 -22.78 -12.25
CA GLY A 127 13.83 -21.91 -12.90
C GLY A 127 13.62 -20.43 -12.56
N ARG A 128 14.71 -19.65 -12.56
CA ARG A 128 14.70 -18.21 -12.24
C ARG A 128 14.48 -17.32 -13.47
N GLY A 129 14.91 -17.78 -14.65
CA GLY A 129 14.88 -16.96 -15.87
C GLY A 129 15.53 -15.59 -15.63
N ASN A 130 14.83 -14.53 -16.01
CA ASN A 130 15.27 -13.13 -15.82
C ASN A 130 14.74 -12.50 -14.51
N THR A 131 14.40 -13.31 -13.50
CA THR A 131 13.89 -12.83 -12.21
C THR A 131 14.79 -13.19 -11.04
N SER A 132 14.59 -12.54 -9.89
CA SER A 132 15.43 -12.73 -8.69
C SER A 132 15.14 -14.01 -7.89
N GLY A 133 14.18 -14.83 -8.31
CA GLY A 133 13.78 -16.08 -7.65
C GLY A 133 13.09 -17.01 -8.64
N SER A 134 12.82 -18.26 -8.25
CA SER A 134 12.13 -19.19 -9.17
C SER A 134 10.70 -18.74 -9.48
N HIS A 135 10.19 -19.13 -10.64
CA HIS A 135 8.82 -18.80 -11.06
C HIS A 135 7.76 -19.26 -10.05
N ILE A 136 7.88 -20.47 -9.49
CA ILE A 136 6.96 -20.95 -8.47
C ILE A 136 7.02 -20.10 -7.19
N ILE A 137 8.21 -19.74 -6.69
CA ILE A 137 8.32 -18.93 -5.48
C ILE A 137 7.81 -17.50 -5.71
N ASN A 138 8.11 -16.92 -6.87
CA ASN A 138 7.58 -15.60 -7.25
C ASN A 138 6.04 -15.61 -7.30
N HIS A 139 5.45 -16.67 -7.86
CA HIS A 139 3.99 -16.86 -7.86
C HIS A 139 3.41 -16.98 -6.44
N LEU A 140 3.94 -17.90 -5.64
CA LEU A 140 3.41 -18.16 -4.29
C LEU A 140 3.44 -16.90 -3.41
N VAL A 141 4.50 -16.10 -3.50
CA VAL A 141 4.63 -14.84 -2.77
C VAL A 141 3.61 -13.80 -3.25
N ARG A 142 3.47 -13.59 -4.56
CA ARG A 142 2.58 -12.57 -5.13
C ARG A 142 1.11 -12.90 -4.97
N ALA A 143 0.75 -14.17 -5.20
CA ALA A 143 -0.61 -14.66 -5.05
C ALA A 143 -0.97 -15.02 -3.60
N LYS A 144 -0.04 -14.90 -2.65
CA LYS A 144 -0.20 -15.30 -1.23
C LYS A 144 -0.61 -16.77 -1.05
N HIS A 145 -0.21 -17.62 -1.98
CA HIS A 145 -0.47 -19.06 -1.98
C HIS A 145 0.63 -19.81 -1.22
N LYS A 146 0.30 -20.97 -0.64
CA LYS A 146 1.20 -21.67 0.29
C LYS A 146 1.33 -23.17 0.04
N GLU A 147 0.46 -23.74 -0.79
CA GLU A 147 0.34 -25.20 -0.97
C GLU A 147 0.68 -25.61 -2.39
N VAL A 148 1.42 -26.71 -2.51
CA VAL A 148 1.88 -27.23 -3.81
C VAL A 148 1.85 -28.75 -3.90
N THR A 149 1.83 -29.25 -5.14
CA THR A 149 1.93 -30.68 -5.48
C THR A 149 2.98 -30.88 -6.56
N LEU A 150 3.81 -31.92 -6.40
CA LEU A 150 4.82 -32.31 -7.37
C LEU A 150 4.20 -33.04 -8.57
N HIS A 151 4.90 -33.02 -9.72
CA HIS A 151 4.44 -33.72 -10.91
C HIS A 151 4.56 -35.25 -10.76
N LYS A 152 3.62 -36.00 -11.34
CA LYS A 152 3.58 -37.48 -11.31
C LYS A 152 4.85 -38.16 -11.84
N ASP A 153 5.48 -37.56 -12.85
CA ASP A 153 6.73 -38.05 -13.47
C ASP A 153 7.97 -37.34 -12.89
N GLY A 154 7.81 -36.61 -11.78
CA GLY A 154 8.89 -35.95 -11.05
C GLY A 154 9.66 -36.92 -10.14
N PRO A 155 10.76 -36.46 -9.50
CA PRO A 155 11.65 -37.32 -8.70
C PRO A 155 10.98 -38.10 -7.56
N LEU A 156 9.87 -37.57 -7.04
CA LEU A 156 9.11 -38.15 -5.92
C LEU A 156 7.67 -38.51 -6.29
N GLY A 157 7.33 -38.51 -7.59
CA GLY A 157 5.97 -38.72 -8.07
C GLY A 157 4.97 -37.64 -7.62
N GLU A 158 3.68 -37.93 -7.80
CA GLU A 158 2.60 -37.00 -7.45
C GLU A 158 2.41 -36.94 -5.94
N THR A 159 3.09 -35.98 -5.31
CA THR A 159 3.12 -35.82 -3.86
C THR A 159 2.74 -34.40 -3.47
N VAL A 160 1.75 -34.27 -2.57
CA VAL A 160 1.44 -33.00 -1.90
C VAL A 160 2.48 -32.75 -0.82
N LEU A 161 3.11 -31.58 -0.82
CA LEU A 161 4.11 -31.26 0.21
C LEU A 161 3.40 -30.87 1.52
N GLU A 162 3.51 -31.74 2.52
CA GLU A 162 2.94 -31.52 3.85
C GLU A 162 3.85 -32.02 4.98
N CYS A 163 3.67 -31.44 6.15
CA CYS A 163 4.38 -31.87 7.36
C CYS A 163 3.89 -33.25 7.77
N TYR A 164 4.82 -34.21 7.91
CA TYR A 164 4.53 -35.57 8.32
C TYR A 164 3.82 -35.65 9.69
N SER A 165 4.14 -34.72 10.60
CA SER A 165 3.59 -34.73 11.97
C SER A 165 2.23 -34.06 12.12
N CYS A 166 1.99 -32.93 11.45
CA CYS A 166 0.79 -32.11 11.67
C CYS A 166 -0.05 -31.85 10.41
N GLY A 167 0.38 -32.34 9.24
CA GLY A 167 -0.33 -32.17 7.97
C GLY A 167 -0.33 -30.74 7.40
N VAL A 168 0.41 -29.80 8.01
CA VAL A 168 0.53 -28.42 7.49
C VAL A 168 1.16 -28.44 6.10
N ARG A 169 0.52 -27.75 5.14
CA ARG A 169 0.91 -27.70 3.71
C ARG A 169 1.64 -26.42 3.30
N ASN A 170 1.96 -25.56 4.25
CA ASN A 170 2.61 -24.28 3.96
C ASN A 170 4.10 -24.48 3.67
N VAL A 171 4.48 -24.44 2.38
CA VAL A 171 5.86 -24.68 1.93
C VAL A 171 6.90 -23.74 2.53
N PHE A 172 6.52 -22.54 2.97
CA PHE A 172 7.44 -21.58 3.58
C PHE A 172 7.86 -21.94 5.00
N VAL A 173 7.12 -22.82 5.68
CA VAL A 173 7.46 -23.30 7.03
C VAL A 173 7.95 -24.74 7.04
N LEU A 174 7.83 -25.44 5.89
CA LEU A 174 8.31 -26.80 5.71
C LEU A 174 9.83 -26.82 5.50
N GLY A 175 10.45 -27.81 6.10
CA GLY A 175 11.82 -28.19 5.85
C GLY A 175 11.97 -29.69 5.98
N PHE A 176 13.19 -30.15 5.84
CA PHE A 176 13.53 -31.55 5.91
C PHE A 176 14.62 -31.83 6.92
N ILE A 177 14.61 -33.04 7.48
CA ILE A 177 15.67 -33.57 8.31
C ILE A 177 16.21 -34.85 7.64
N PRO A 178 17.52 -34.95 7.36
CA PRO A 178 18.12 -36.15 6.79
C PRO A 178 18.14 -37.28 7.84
N ALA A 179 17.61 -38.46 7.51
CA ALA A 179 17.76 -39.63 8.39
C ALA A 179 19.20 -40.19 8.30
N LYS A 180 19.73 -40.69 9.44
CA LYS A 180 21.10 -41.27 9.52
C LYS A 180 21.24 -42.63 8.80
N ALA A 181 20.14 -43.28 8.45
CA ALA A 181 20.11 -44.56 7.75
C ALA A 181 19.19 -44.45 6.54
N ASP A 182 19.77 -44.63 5.36
CA ASP A 182 19.15 -44.64 4.03
C ASP A 182 18.41 -43.35 3.60
N SER A 183 18.23 -43.22 2.29
CA SER A 183 17.78 -42.06 1.50
C SER A 183 16.36 -41.52 1.81
N VAL A 184 15.86 -41.73 3.03
CA VAL A 184 14.57 -41.27 3.51
C VAL A 184 14.71 -39.87 4.11
N VAL A 185 13.89 -38.95 3.58
CA VAL A 185 13.80 -37.57 4.03
C VAL A 185 12.43 -37.34 4.63
N VAL A 186 12.36 -36.79 5.85
CA VAL A 186 11.09 -36.47 6.51
C VAL A 186 10.84 -34.97 6.43
N LEU A 187 9.63 -34.60 6.00
CA LEU A 187 9.18 -33.21 5.94
C LEU A 187 8.53 -32.78 7.25
N LEU A 188 9.04 -31.72 7.88
CA LEU A 188 8.53 -31.19 9.14
C LEU A 188 8.48 -29.66 9.13
N CYS A 189 7.48 -29.09 9.81
CA CYS A 189 7.45 -27.66 10.12
C CYS A 189 8.60 -27.28 11.06
N ARG A 190 9.21 -26.12 10.85
CA ARG A 190 10.27 -25.59 11.74
C ARG A 190 9.82 -25.51 13.20
N GLN A 191 8.59 -25.05 13.40
CA GLN A 191 7.92 -24.96 14.69
C GLN A 191 6.45 -25.34 14.51
N PRO A 192 5.83 -26.10 15.43
CA PRO A 192 6.44 -26.73 16.60
C PRO A 192 7.12 -28.08 16.29
N CYS A 193 6.89 -28.67 15.12
CA CYS A 193 7.18 -30.09 14.86
C CYS A 193 8.65 -30.48 14.91
N ALA A 194 9.56 -29.70 14.31
CA ALA A 194 11.00 -29.98 14.37
C ALA A 194 11.64 -29.62 15.73
N ALA A 195 10.94 -28.86 16.58
CA ALA A 195 11.45 -28.38 17.87
C ALA A 195 10.87 -29.10 19.08
N GLN A 196 9.76 -29.82 18.91
CA GLN A 196 9.17 -30.62 19.97
C GLN A 196 9.77 -32.03 19.97
N ASN A 197 10.44 -32.38 21.08
CA ASN A 197 10.91 -33.75 21.40
C ASN A 197 9.78 -34.76 21.72
N SER A 198 8.55 -34.51 21.29
CA SER A 198 7.35 -35.21 21.77
C SER A 198 6.93 -36.45 20.96
N LEU A 199 7.52 -36.69 19.79
CA LEU A 199 7.36 -37.96 19.07
C LEU A 199 8.24 -39.03 19.72
N LYS A 200 7.68 -39.71 20.73
CA LYS A 200 8.34 -40.66 21.65
C LYS A 200 9.17 -41.80 21.03
N ASP A 201 9.15 -41.99 19.70
CA ASP A 201 9.85 -43.09 19.03
C ASP A 201 10.88 -42.66 17.97
N MET A 202 11.01 -41.36 17.66
CA MET A 202 12.01 -40.87 16.70
C MET A 202 12.64 -39.56 17.18
N ASN A 203 13.87 -39.65 17.70
CA ASN A 203 14.70 -38.50 18.08
C ASN A 203 15.18 -37.77 16.80
N TRP A 204 14.42 -36.78 16.35
CA TRP A 204 14.84 -35.87 15.28
C TRP A 204 15.73 -34.78 15.85
N ASP A 205 16.90 -34.57 15.24
CA ASP A 205 17.83 -33.51 15.64
C ASP A 205 17.42 -32.18 14.99
N GLN A 206 16.95 -31.23 15.80
CA GLN A 206 16.50 -29.91 15.35
C GLN A 206 17.60 -29.15 14.60
N GLU A 207 18.88 -29.35 14.96
CA GLU A 207 20.01 -28.65 14.32
C GLU A 207 20.20 -29.07 12.85
N GLN A 208 19.65 -30.22 12.45
CA GLN A 208 19.76 -30.75 11.10
C GLN A 208 18.61 -30.32 10.18
N TRP A 209 17.62 -29.59 10.71
CA TRP A 209 16.50 -29.08 9.92
C TRP A 209 16.98 -28.06 8.88
N LYS A 210 16.59 -28.28 7.62
CA LYS A 210 16.88 -27.37 6.51
C LYS A 210 15.59 -27.00 5.78
N PRO A 211 15.40 -25.72 5.39
CA PRO A 211 14.18 -25.30 4.70
C PRO A 211 14.07 -25.95 3.31
N LEU A 212 12.85 -26.20 2.84
CA LEU A 212 12.62 -26.68 1.47
C LEU A 212 12.88 -25.62 0.39
N ILE A 213 12.89 -24.35 0.81
CA ILE A 213 13.15 -23.20 -0.04
C ILE A 213 14.48 -22.57 0.40
N ALA A 214 15.43 -22.52 -0.52
CA ALA A 214 16.73 -21.87 -0.34
C ALA A 214 16.99 -20.97 -1.55
N ASP A 215 17.59 -19.79 -1.32
CA ASP A 215 17.88 -18.80 -2.37
C ASP A 215 16.69 -18.50 -3.30
N ARG A 216 15.48 -18.40 -2.71
CA ARG A 216 14.22 -18.09 -3.42
C ARG A 216 13.83 -19.13 -4.48
N CYS A 217 14.26 -20.39 -4.34
CA CYS A 217 13.81 -21.53 -5.13
C CYS A 217 13.67 -22.79 -4.28
N PHE A 218 12.95 -23.80 -4.78
CA PHE A 218 12.95 -25.12 -4.14
C PHE A 218 14.31 -25.79 -4.29
N LEU A 219 14.65 -26.65 -3.33
CA LEU A 219 15.86 -27.48 -3.41
C LEU A 219 15.86 -28.35 -4.68
N SER A 220 17.02 -28.45 -5.33
CA SER A 220 17.17 -29.11 -6.64
C SER A 220 16.88 -30.61 -6.64
N TRP A 221 17.07 -31.28 -5.50
CA TRP A 221 16.72 -32.70 -5.35
C TRP A 221 15.20 -32.93 -5.23
N LEU A 222 14.46 -31.91 -4.77
CA LEU A 222 13.01 -31.95 -4.64
C LEU A 222 12.33 -31.56 -5.97
N VAL A 223 12.81 -30.47 -6.57
CA VAL A 223 12.37 -29.97 -7.87
C VAL A 223 13.59 -29.53 -8.64
N LYS A 224 13.90 -30.19 -9.75
CA LYS A 224 15.09 -29.86 -10.54
C LYS A 224 15.01 -28.44 -11.07
N ILE A 225 16.18 -27.84 -11.25
CA ILE A 225 16.31 -26.54 -11.90
C ILE A 225 16.44 -26.83 -13.41
N PRO A 226 15.62 -26.20 -14.27
CA PRO A 226 15.73 -26.36 -15.72
C PRO A 226 17.14 -26.03 -16.23
N SER A 227 17.60 -26.72 -17.26
CA SER A 227 18.92 -26.46 -17.85
C SER A 227 19.01 -25.04 -18.42
N GLU A 228 20.22 -24.50 -18.54
CA GLU A 228 20.43 -23.16 -19.13
C GLU A 228 19.90 -23.08 -20.57
N GLN A 229 20.06 -24.16 -21.35
CA GLN A 229 19.55 -24.24 -22.72
C GLN A 229 18.02 -24.18 -22.76
N ASP A 230 17.33 -24.85 -21.84
CA ASP A 230 15.87 -24.81 -21.74
C ASP A 230 15.38 -23.43 -21.30
N GLN A 231 16.09 -22.78 -20.37
CA GLN A 231 15.75 -21.43 -19.93
C GLN A 231 15.94 -20.40 -21.05
N LEU A 232 17.01 -20.51 -21.86
CA LEU A 232 17.24 -19.64 -23.02
C LEU A 232 16.20 -19.83 -24.13
N ARG A 233 15.72 -21.06 -24.34
CA ARG A 233 14.68 -21.38 -25.33
C ARG A 233 13.26 -21.07 -24.87
N SER A 234 13.06 -20.90 -23.57
CA SER A 234 11.76 -20.59 -22.98
C SER A 234 11.36 -19.12 -23.18
N ARG A 235 10.08 -18.79 -22.95
CA ARG A 235 9.61 -17.39 -23.04
C ARG A 235 10.35 -16.54 -22.02
N GLN A 236 11.05 -15.51 -22.51
CA GLN A 236 11.78 -14.56 -21.71
C GLN A 236 10.81 -13.58 -21.04
N VAL A 237 10.54 -13.81 -19.76
CA VAL A 237 9.64 -12.99 -18.95
C VAL A 237 10.43 -12.21 -17.92
N ASN A 238 10.15 -10.91 -17.79
CA ASN A 238 10.75 -10.07 -16.77
C ASN A 238 9.84 -9.95 -15.53
N ALA A 239 10.39 -9.42 -14.43
CA ALA A 239 9.66 -9.31 -13.17
C ALA A 239 8.42 -8.40 -13.26
N THR A 240 8.46 -7.36 -14.10
CA THR A 240 7.34 -6.42 -14.31
C THR A 240 6.18 -7.08 -15.05
N GLN A 241 6.46 -7.84 -16.10
CA GLN A 241 5.45 -8.60 -16.85
C GLN A 241 4.78 -9.67 -15.97
N ILE A 242 5.57 -10.36 -15.12
CA ILE A 242 5.02 -11.30 -14.13
C ILE A 242 4.12 -10.57 -13.13
N ALA A 243 4.51 -9.38 -12.66
CA ALA A 243 3.70 -8.60 -11.73
C ALA A 243 2.34 -8.21 -12.35
N LYS A 244 2.35 -7.69 -13.59
CA LYS A 244 1.13 -7.32 -14.31
C LYS A 244 0.24 -8.53 -14.59
N LEU A 245 0.81 -9.67 -14.98
CA LEU A 245 0.04 -10.88 -15.24
C LEU A 245 -0.62 -11.44 -13.97
N GLU A 246 0.09 -11.42 -12.84
CA GLU A 246 -0.46 -11.82 -11.55
C GLU A 246 -1.60 -10.91 -11.09
N GLU A 247 -1.52 -9.62 -11.44
CA GLU A 247 -2.60 -8.67 -11.20
C GLU A 247 -3.81 -8.97 -12.09
N LEU A 248 -3.61 -9.18 -13.39
CA LEU A 248 -4.67 -9.59 -14.32
C LEU A 248 -5.33 -10.90 -13.88
N TRP A 249 -4.58 -11.86 -13.36
CA TRP A 249 -5.13 -13.13 -12.86
C TRP A 249 -6.06 -12.99 -11.66
N ARG A 250 -6.09 -11.83 -10.98
CA ARG A 250 -7.08 -11.57 -9.92
C ARG A 250 -8.48 -11.40 -10.48
N ASP A 251 -8.59 -10.77 -11.65
CA ASP A 251 -9.87 -10.42 -12.26
C ASP A 251 -10.23 -11.36 -13.42
N ASN A 252 -9.23 -11.92 -14.11
CA ASN A 252 -9.38 -12.91 -15.18
C ASN A 252 -8.36 -14.04 -15.03
N THR A 253 -8.79 -15.19 -14.51
CA THR A 253 -7.92 -16.34 -14.23
C THR A 253 -7.26 -16.94 -15.47
N ASP A 254 -7.82 -16.72 -16.66
CA ASP A 254 -7.35 -17.29 -17.92
C ASP A 254 -6.51 -16.29 -18.74
N ALA A 255 -6.22 -15.10 -18.19
CA ALA A 255 -5.38 -14.11 -18.84
C ALA A 255 -3.99 -14.69 -19.19
N THR A 256 -3.45 -14.23 -20.32
CA THR A 256 -2.17 -14.63 -20.88
C THR A 256 -1.26 -13.42 -21.05
N PHE A 257 0.02 -13.63 -21.37
CA PHE A 257 0.92 -12.51 -21.67
C PHE A 257 0.48 -11.69 -22.88
N SER A 258 -0.25 -12.28 -23.83
CA SER A 258 -0.83 -11.55 -24.96
C SER A 258 -1.93 -10.57 -24.54
N ASP A 259 -2.57 -10.80 -23.39
CA ASP A 259 -3.53 -9.85 -22.84
C ASP A 259 -2.85 -8.61 -22.25
N LEU A 260 -1.56 -8.68 -21.88
CA LEU A 260 -0.80 -7.51 -21.42
C LEU A 260 -0.53 -6.49 -22.54
N GLU A 261 -0.58 -6.93 -23.80
CA GLU A 261 -0.30 -6.09 -24.97
C GLU A 261 -1.56 -5.36 -25.48
N LYS A 262 -2.73 -5.57 -24.86
CA LYS A 262 -3.98 -4.89 -25.24
C LYS A 262 -3.95 -3.43 -24.76
N PRO A 263 -4.30 -2.46 -25.63
CA PRO A 263 -4.32 -1.04 -25.25
C PRO A 263 -5.33 -0.78 -24.12
N GLY A 264 -4.88 -0.10 -23.06
CA GLY A 264 -5.68 0.24 -21.87
C GLY A 264 -5.30 -0.48 -20.57
N ILE A 265 -4.38 -1.45 -20.61
CA ILE A 265 -3.84 -2.16 -19.42
C ILE A 265 -2.58 -1.47 -18.86
N ASP A 266 -2.11 -0.43 -19.55
CA ASP A 266 -0.74 0.08 -19.43
C ASP A 266 -0.64 1.55 -18.97
N GLU A 267 -1.64 2.07 -18.25
CA GLU A 267 -1.46 3.37 -17.58
C GLU A 267 -1.13 3.14 -16.11
N GLU A 268 0.17 2.96 -15.82
CA GLU A 268 0.67 3.25 -14.48
C GLU A 268 0.19 4.66 -14.10
N PRO A 269 -0.36 4.85 -12.89
CA PRO A 269 -0.91 6.14 -12.50
C PRO A 269 0.19 7.20 -12.56
N GLN A 270 -0.15 8.36 -13.09
CA GLN A 270 0.77 9.49 -13.17
C GLN A 270 1.27 9.88 -11.77
N GLN A 271 2.56 10.23 -11.68
CA GLN A 271 3.15 10.68 -10.42
C GLN A 271 2.62 12.05 -10.01
N VAL A 272 2.50 12.26 -8.70
CA VAL A 272 2.11 13.54 -8.09
C VAL A 272 3.16 14.61 -8.41
N LEU A 273 2.70 15.80 -8.78
CA LEU A 273 3.54 16.93 -9.16
C LEU A 273 3.64 17.98 -8.05
N LEU A 274 4.70 18.79 -8.09
CA LEU A 274 4.85 19.98 -7.23
C LEU A 274 4.03 21.18 -7.73
N ARG A 275 3.75 21.21 -9.04
CA ARG A 275 3.00 22.25 -9.72
C ARG A 275 2.06 21.60 -10.72
N TYR A 276 0.86 22.16 -10.84
CA TYR A 276 -0.19 21.71 -11.74
C TYR A 276 -0.59 22.87 -12.63
N GLU A 277 -1.02 22.61 -13.86
CA GLU A 277 -1.49 23.65 -14.79
C GLU A 277 -2.87 24.18 -14.37
N ASP A 278 -3.76 23.28 -13.95
CA ASP A 278 -5.11 23.59 -13.53
C ASP A 278 -5.70 22.49 -12.61
N GLY A 279 -6.93 22.72 -12.15
CA GLY A 279 -7.68 21.76 -11.33
C GLY A 279 -8.02 20.47 -12.06
N TYR A 280 -8.11 20.47 -13.40
CA TYR A 280 -8.37 19.25 -14.18
C TYR A 280 -7.16 18.33 -14.18
N GLN A 281 -5.95 18.86 -14.38
CA GLN A 281 -4.72 18.09 -14.27
C GLN A 281 -4.55 17.53 -12.85
N TYR A 282 -4.84 18.35 -11.82
CA TYR A 282 -4.83 17.89 -10.43
C TYR A 282 -5.80 16.73 -10.19
N GLN A 283 -7.04 16.84 -10.69
CA GLN A 283 -8.04 15.78 -10.61
C GLN A 283 -7.61 14.52 -11.39
N ASN A 284 -7.04 14.67 -12.59
CA ASN A 284 -6.63 13.55 -13.43
C ASN A 284 -5.48 12.74 -12.82
N ILE A 285 -4.62 13.38 -12.02
CA ILE A 285 -3.54 12.71 -11.30
C ILE A 285 -4.05 12.09 -9.98
N PHE A 286 -4.76 12.85 -9.13
CA PHE A 286 -5.22 12.34 -7.84
C PHE A 286 -6.42 11.39 -7.93
N GLY A 287 -7.28 11.56 -8.93
CA GLY A 287 -8.50 10.75 -9.11
C GLY A 287 -8.20 9.25 -9.23
N PRO A 288 -7.31 8.82 -10.14
CA PRO A 288 -6.87 7.43 -10.23
C PRO A 288 -6.22 6.92 -8.94
N LEU A 289 -5.40 7.73 -8.26
CA LEU A 289 -4.76 7.34 -7.00
C LEU A 289 -5.78 7.06 -5.88
N VAL A 290 -6.79 7.93 -5.73
CA VAL A 290 -7.89 7.72 -4.77
C VAL A 290 -8.69 6.46 -5.13
N LYS A 291 -8.87 6.18 -6.42
CA LYS A 291 -9.56 4.97 -6.88
C LYS A 291 -8.75 3.70 -6.58
N LEU A 292 -7.45 3.71 -6.82
CA LEU A 292 -6.56 2.59 -6.51
C LEU A 292 -6.59 2.26 -5.01
N GLU A 293 -6.54 3.28 -4.16
CA GLU A 293 -6.68 3.09 -2.71
C GLU A 293 -8.07 2.55 -2.32
N ALA A 294 -9.14 3.06 -2.95
CA ALA A 294 -10.51 2.59 -2.70
C ALA A 294 -10.69 1.11 -3.09
N ASP A 295 -10.19 0.72 -4.26
CA ASP A 295 -10.26 -0.65 -4.76
C ASP A 295 -9.39 -1.60 -3.91
N TYR A 296 -8.23 -1.13 -3.46
CA TYR A 296 -7.36 -1.86 -2.54
C TYR A 296 -8.03 -2.07 -1.17
N ASP A 297 -8.57 -1.02 -0.55
CA ASP A 297 -9.27 -1.08 0.74
C ASP A 297 -10.51 -1.98 0.67
N LYS A 298 -11.26 -1.88 -0.43
CA LYS A 298 -12.41 -2.77 -0.69
C LYS A 298 -12.00 -4.23 -0.71
N ARG A 299 -11.01 -4.58 -1.54
CA ARG A 299 -10.49 -5.94 -1.65
C ARG A 299 -9.96 -6.45 -0.30
N LEU A 300 -9.25 -5.59 0.45
CA LEU A 300 -8.73 -5.92 1.76
C LEU A 300 -9.86 -6.26 2.74
N LYS A 301 -10.89 -5.42 2.84
CA LYS A 301 -12.04 -5.64 3.74
C LYS A 301 -12.86 -6.87 3.33
N GLU A 302 -13.16 -7.03 2.04
CA GLU A 302 -13.97 -8.16 1.54
C GLU A 302 -13.24 -9.51 1.66
N SER A 303 -11.90 -9.53 1.66
CA SER A 303 -11.11 -10.76 1.83
C SER A 303 -11.05 -11.30 3.27
N GLN A 304 -11.59 -10.57 4.25
CA GLN A 304 -11.39 -10.84 5.67
C GLN A 304 -12.59 -11.52 6.34
N THR A 305 -13.50 -12.12 5.57
CA THR A 305 -14.60 -12.90 6.14
C THR A 305 -14.06 -13.97 7.10
N GLN A 306 -14.57 -13.95 8.33
CA GLN A 306 -14.22 -14.91 9.38
C GLN A 306 -15.36 -15.91 9.53
N GLU A 307 -15.08 -17.18 9.34
CA GLU A 307 -16.05 -18.27 9.51
C GLU A 307 -15.94 -18.92 10.89
N ASN A 308 -17.01 -19.61 11.30
CA ASN A 308 -17.09 -20.33 12.57
C ASN A 308 -16.74 -19.48 13.80
N VAL A 309 -17.29 -18.27 13.83
CA VAL A 309 -17.15 -17.32 14.93
C VAL A 309 -18.14 -17.68 16.04
N ASP A 310 -17.64 -17.73 17.27
CA ASP A 310 -18.47 -17.86 18.46
C ASP A 310 -18.95 -16.48 18.93
N VAL A 311 -20.25 -16.38 19.21
CA VAL A 311 -20.95 -15.15 19.56
C VAL A 311 -21.55 -15.25 20.95
N ARG A 312 -21.24 -14.25 21.78
CA ARG A 312 -21.90 -13.99 23.07
C ARG A 312 -22.88 -12.83 22.90
N TRP A 313 -24.16 -13.09 23.17
CA TRP A 313 -25.22 -12.10 23.06
C TRP A 313 -25.40 -11.30 24.35
N ASP A 314 -25.81 -10.05 24.21
CA ASP A 314 -26.18 -9.16 25.31
C ASP A 314 -27.25 -8.15 24.86
N VAL A 315 -27.81 -7.40 25.80
CA VAL A 315 -28.78 -6.34 25.53
C VAL A 315 -28.27 -5.03 26.13
N GLY A 316 -28.05 -4.03 25.28
CA GLY A 316 -27.63 -2.70 25.71
C GLY A 316 -28.69 -1.99 26.54
N LEU A 317 -28.29 -0.95 27.29
CA LEU A 317 -29.21 -0.12 28.07
C LEU A 317 -30.27 0.59 27.20
N ASN A 318 -29.96 0.81 25.93
CA ASN A 318 -30.87 1.31 24.90
C ASN A 318 -31.83 0.24 24.34
N LYS A 319 -31.83 -0.98 24.92
CA LYS A 319 -32.61 -2.16 24.51
C LYS A 319 -32.24 -2.73 23.13
N MET A 320 -31.09 -2.36 22.58
CA MET A 320 -30.57 -2.92 21.34
C MET A 320 -29.80 -4.21 21.62
N THR A 321 -29.89 -5.17 20.70
CA THR A 321 -29.13 -6.44 20.81
C THR A 321 -27.67 -6.21 20.43
N ILE A 322 -26.78 -6.70 21.29
CA ILE A 322 -25.33 -6.61 21.12
C ILE A 322 -24.77 -8.02 20.93
N ALA A 323 -23.86 -8.17 19.98
CA ALA A 323 -23.09 -9.40 19.76
C ALA A 323 -21.62 -9.14 20.06
N TYR A 324 -21.04 -9.94 20.94
CA TYR A 324 -19.62 -9.95 21.25
C TYR A 324 -18.96 -11.21 20.68
N PHE A 325 -17.79 -11.06 20.07
CA PHE A 325 -17.04 -12.17 19.50
C PHE A 325 -15.56 -11.83 19.41
N ASN A 326 -14.71 -12.85 19.27
CA ASN A 326 -13.29 -12.67 19.04
C ASN A 326 -13.00 -12.80 17.54
N LEU A 327 -12.25 -11.84 16.99
CA LEU A 327 -11.69 -11.97 15.65
C LEU A 327 -10.34 -12.68 15.75
N ALA A 328 -10.05 -13.58 14.80
CA ALA A 328 -8.72 -14.17 14.70
C ALA A 328 -7.69 -13.05 14.51
N LYS A 329 -6.60 -13.06 15.30
CA LYS A 329 -5.49 -12.13 15.15
C LYS A 329 -4.83 -12.37 13.79
N THR A 330 -5.22 -11.59 12.80
CA THR A 330 -4.49 -11.50 11.53
C THR A 330 -3.39 -10.48 11.70
N ASP A 331 -2.12 -10.86 11.43
CA ASP A 331 -0.93 -9.99 11.42
C ASP A 331 -0.98 -8.86 10.36
N GLY A 332 -2.16 -8.52 9.84
CA GLY A 332 -2.35 -7.55 8.75
C GLY A 332 -2.79 -6.17 9.23
N ASP A 333 -2.65 -5.19 8.33
CA ASP A 333 -2.98 -3.75 8.48
C ASP A 333 -4.45 -3.42 8.81
N MET A 334 -5.27 -4.41 9.19
CA MET A 334 -6.68 -4.16 9.49
C MET A 334 -6.84 -3.40 10.81
N LYS A 335 -7.25 -2.14 10.72
CA LYS A 335 -7.71 -1.36 11.86
C LYS A 335 -9.23 -1.34 11.87
N LEU A 336 -9.82 -2.04 12.83
CA LEU A 336 -11.24 -1.92 13.14
C LEU A 336 -11.48 -0.65 13.96
N MET A 337 -12.44 0.16 13.57
CA MET A 337 -12.76 1.43 14.25
C MET A 337 -14.19 1.42 14.79
N HIS A 338 -14.43 2.18 15.85
CA HIS A 338 -15.81 2.38 16.33
C HIS A 338 -16.67 3.05 15.25
N GLY A 339 -17.85 2.47 15.02
CA GLY A 339 -18.80 2.86 13.99
C GLY A 339 -18.62 2.17 12.64
N ASP A 340 -17.60 1.31 12.48
CA ASP A 340 -17.49 0.40 11.34
C ASP A 340 -18.69 -0.54 11.28
N GLU A 341 -19.09 -0.95 10.08
CA GLU A 341 -20.21 -1.88 9.91
C GLU A 341 -19.71 -3.29 9.64
N LEU A 342 -20.24 -4.23 10.42
CA LEU A 342 -20.02 -5.66 10.24
C LEU A 342 -21.35 -6.35 9.97
N ARG A 343 -21.32 -7.35 9.09
CA ARG A 343 -22.44 -8.26 8.86
C ARG A 343 -22.18 -9.55 9.60
N LEU A 344 -23.10 -9.91 10.49
CA LEU A 344 -23.09 -11.18 11.18
C LEU A 344 -24.11 -12.11 10.50
N ARG A 345 -23.66 -13.25 10.01
CA ARG A 345 -24.51 -14.29 9.40
C ARG A 345 -24.50 -15.53 10.26
N TYR A 346 -25.67 -16.16 10.43
CA TYR A 346 -25.79 -17.47 11.06
C TYR A 346 -25.98 -18.54 9.97
N LEU A 347 -25.09 -19.54 9.94
CA LEU A 347 -25.11 -20.63 8.96
C LEU A 347 -25.28 -22.02 9.60
N GLY A 348 -25.55 -22.09 10.90
CA GLY A 348 -25.82 -23.36 11.58
C GLY A 348 -27.23 -23.90 11.35
N GLU A 349 -27.50 -25.09 11.88
CA GLU A 349 -28.77 -25.81 11.67
C GLU A 349 -29.84 -25.50 12.74
N MET A 350 -29.46 -24.89 13.87
CA MET A 350 -30.38 -24.67 15.01
C MET A 350 -31.37 -23.51 14.81
N HIS A 351 -31.17 -22.72 13.77
CA HIS A 351 -32.04 -21.60 13.41
C HIS A 351 -32.07 -21.44 11.89
N LYS A 352 -33.11 -20.78 11.37
CA LYS A 352 -33.14 -20.43 9.95
C LYS A 352 -31.92 -19.55 9.62
N PRO A 353 -31.36 -19.64 8.39
CA PRO A 353 -30.31 -18.74 7.94
C PRO A 353 -30.69 -17.29 8.24
N TRP A 354 -29.81 -16.60 8.95
CA TRP A 354 -30.05 -15.24 9.42
C TRP A 354 -28.86 -14.35 9.07
N SER A 355 -29.13 -13.07 8.81
CA SER A 355 -28.11 -12.06 8.58
C SER A 355 -28.53 -10.75 9.23
N GLY A 356 -27.66 -10.19 10.06
CA GLY A 356 -27.83 -8.88 10.68
C GLY A 356 -26.63 -7.98 10.42
N VAL A 357 -26.89 -6.68 10.24
CA VAL A 357 -25.82 -5.67 10.16
C VAL A 357 -25.77 -4.93 11.48
N GLY A 358 -24.58 -4.77 12.04
CA GLY A 358 -24.33 -4.01 13.25
C GLY A 358 -23.19 -3.02 13.08
N HIS A 359 -23.10 -2.08 14.01
CA HIS A 359 -21.98 -1.14 14.11
C HIS A 359 -21.06 -1.53 15.26
N VAL A 360 -19.77 -1.38 15.07
CA VAL A 360 -18.76 -1.65 16.10
C VAL A 360 -18.88 -0.62 17.22
N ILE A 361 -19.18 -1.10 18.41
CA ILE A 361 -19.27 -0.31 19.65
C ILE A 361 -18.12 -0.60 20.61
N LYS A 362 -17.47 -1.76 20.48
CA LYS A 362 -16.27 -2.15 21.25
C LYS A 362 -15.23 -2.73 20.31
N ILE A 363 -14.00 -2.26 20.45
CA ILE A 363 -12.81 -2.83 19.81
C ILE A 363 -11.95 -3.51 20.88
N PRO A 364 -11.06 -4.45 20.49
CA PRO A 364 -10.14 -5.07 21.43
C PRO A 364 -9.27 -4.03 22.13
N ASP A 365 -9.19 -4.11 23.45
CA ASP A 365 -8.46 -3.17 24.29
C ASP A 365 -7.80 -3.91 25.48
N ASN A 366 -7.25 -3.14 26.43
CA ASN A 366 -6.60 -3.72 27.61
C ASN A 366 -7.57 -4.46 28.55
N PHE A 367 -8.88 -4.31 28.36
CA PHE A 367 -9.93 -4.93 29.20
C PHE A 367 -10.55 -6.17 28.54
N GLY A 368 -10.27 -6.44 27.27
CA GLY A 368 -10.63 -7.70 26.62
C GLY A 368 -10.35 -7.74 25.11
N GLU A 369 -10.25 -8.95 24.57
CA GLU A 369 -10.00 -9.18 23.14
C GLU A 369 -11.28 -9.19 22.28
N GLU A 370 -12.45 -9.09 22.91
CA GLU A 370 -13.74 -9.15 22.24
C GLU A 370 -14.04 -7.87 21.43
N VAL A 371 -14.48 -8.07 20.20
CA VAL A 371 -15.20 -7.07 19.41
C VAL A 371 -16.66 -7.10 19.79
N GLY A 372 -17.27 -5.94 19.99
CA GLY A 372 -18.71 -5.80 20.22
C GLY A 372 -19.37 -5.03 19.10
N ILE A 373 -20.45 -5.59 18.53
CA ILE A 373 -21.31 -4.90 17.58
C ILE A 373 -22.72 -4.71 18.14
N GLU A 374 -23.29 -3.52 17.95
CA GLU A 374 -24.71 -3.25 18.19
C GLU A 374 -25.47 -3.45 16.87
N LEU A 375 -26.46 -4.34 16.87
CA LEU A 375 -27.26 -4.61 15.67
C LEU A 375 -28.17 -3.43 15.33
N LYS A 376 -28.28 -3.09 14.04
CA LYS A 376 -29.24 -2.08 13.55
C LYS A 376 -30.70 -2.46 13.82
N SER A 377 -30.99 -3.76 13.84
CA SER A 377 -32.30 -4.32 14.15
C SER A 377 -32.12 -5.55 15.04
N SER A 378 -32.76 -5.52 16.21
CA SER A 378 -32.81 -6.66 17.13
C SER A 378 -33.78 -7.77 16.66
N SER A 379 -34.62 -7.49 15.66
CA SER A 379 -35.67 -8.40 15.23
C SER A 379 -35.09 -9.65 14.58
N GLY A 380 -35.47 -10.82 15.11
CA GLY A 380 -35.11 -12.13 14.56
C GLY A 380 -33.65 -12.54 14.77
N ALA A 381 -32.89 -11.82 15.62
CA ALA A 381 -31.53 -12.22 15.98
C ALA A 381 -31.55 -13.58 16.72
N PRO A 382 -30.74 -14.57 16.30
CA PRO A 382 -30.73 -15.91 16.90
C PRO A 382 -29.93 -15.92 18.20
N THR A 383 -30.43 -15.25 19.24
CA THR A 383 -29.76 -15.06 20.53
C THR A 383 -29.53 -16.35 21.32
N GLN A 384 -30.25 -17.43 20.97
CA GLN A 384 -30.07 -18.77 21.49
C GLN A 384 -28.90 -19.54 20.84
N CYS A 385 -28.37 -19.06 19.71
CA CYS A 385 -27.26 -19.69 19.00
C CYS A 385 -25.96 -18.97 19.34
N THR A 386 -24.90 -19.72 19.65
CA THR A 386 -23.61 -19.16 20.09
C THR A 386 -22.44 -19.50 19.17
N SER A 387 -22.60 -20.41 18.21
CA SER A 387 -21.54 -20.85 17.29
C SER A 387 -22.03 -20.87 15.83
N HIS A 388 -21.13 -21.14 14.88
CA HIS A 388 -21.43 -21.18 13.43
C HIS A 388 -21.88 -19.83 12.86
N PHE A 389 -21.39 -18.74 13.43
CA PHE A 389 -21.53 -17.44 12.81
C PHE A 389 -20.40 -17.16 11.82
N VAL A 390 -20.70 -16.30 10.87
CA VAL A 390 -19.74 -15.75 9.92
C VAL A 390 -19.79 -14.24 10.04
N VAL A 391 -18.62 -13.61 10.15
CA VAL A 391 -18.48 -12.16 10.22
C VAL A 391 -17.91 -11.67 8.89
N ASP A 392 -18.68 -10.86 8.17
CA ASP A 392 -18.21 -10.14 6.98
C ASP A 392 -17.98 -8.67 7.32
N PHE A 393 -16.89 -8.11 6.80
CA PHE A 393 -16.62 -6.68 6.89
C PHE A 393 -17.35 -5.94 5.77
N ILE A 394 -18.19 -4.97 6.12
CA ILE A 394 -18.92 -4.19 5.12
C ILE A 394 -18.06 -3.01 4.72
N TRP A 395 -17.49 -3.08 3.51
CA TRP A 395 -16.79 -1.95 2.93
C TRP A 395 -17.76 -0.81 2.59
N LYS A 396 -17.31 0.43 2.81
CA LYS A 396 -18.06 1.65 2.49
C LYS A 396 -17.19 2.59 1.67
N SER A 397 -17.68 2.94 0.48
CA SER A 397 -17.03 3.88 -0.43
C SER A 397 -17.09 5.35 0.02
N THR A 398 -17.90 5.69 1.03
CA THR A 398 -18.29 7.07 1.36
C THR A 398 -17.13 8.06 1.50
N SER A 399 -16.00 7.66 2.11
CA SER A 399 -14.81 8.52 2.22
C SER A 399 -14.20 8.81 0.85
N PHE A 400 -14.00 7.77 0.05
CA PHE A 400 -13.46 7.84 -1.32
C PHE A 400 -14.37 8.62 -2.25
N ASP A 401 -15.68 8.38 -2.20
CA ASP A 401 -16.67 9.12 -3.00
C ASP A 401 -16.63 10.61 -2.69
N ARG A 402 -16.49 10.99 -1.41
CA ARG A 402 -16.34 12.39 -1.00
C ARG A 402 -15.03 13.01 -1.48
N MET A 403 -13.94 12.26 -1.46
CA MET A 403 -12.65 12.71 -2.01
C MET A 403 -12.75 12.95 -3.52
N GLN A 404 -13.32 12.00 -4.27
CA GLN A 404 -13.55 12.15 -5.71
C GLN A 404 -14.47 13.34 -6.04
N LEU A 405 -15.54 13.51 -5.26
CA LEU A 405 -16.44 14.65 -5.41
C LEU A 405 -15.72 15.98 -5.11
N ALA A 406 -14.86 16.02 -4.10
CA ALA A 406 -14.08 17.21 -3.77
C ALA A 406 -13.07 17.56 -4.88
N LEU A 407 -12.37 16.56 -5.44
CA LEU A 407 -11.48 16.74 -6.59
C LEU A 407 -12.23 17.29 -7.80
N ARG A 408 -13.39 16.69 -8.14
CA ARG A 408 -14.24 17.19 -9.22
C ARG A 408 -14.73 18.61 -8.96
N LYS A 409 -15.13 18.92 -7.72
CA LYS A 409 -15.60 20.26 -7.36
C LYS A 409 -14.48 21.29 -7.48
N PHE A 410 -13.26 20.95 -7.05
CA PHE A 410 -12.09 21.80 -7.20
C PHE A 410 -11.73 22.08 -8.67
N ALA A 411 -11.96 21.12 -9.57
CA ALA A 411 -11.70 21.28 -11.00
C ALA A 411 -12.79 22.07 -11.76
N VAL A 412 -14.06 21.89 -11.39
CA VAL A 412 -15.20 22.36 -12.19
C VAL A 412 -15.92 23.59 -11.60
N ASP A 413 -15.89 23.77 -10.28
CA ASP A 413 -16.62 24.85 -9.59
C ASP A 413 -15.65 25.97 -9.16
N ASP A 414 -15.64 27.06 -9.94
CA ASP A 414 -14.82 28.26 -9.68
C ASP A 414 -15.17 28.96 -8.35
N ASN A 415 -16.33 28.66 -7.75
CA ASN A 415 -16.73 29.21 -6.45
C ASN A 415 -16.37 28.30 -5.27
N SER A 416 -15.72 27.16 -5.52
CA SER A 416 -15.36 26.19 -4.48
C SER A 416 -14.27 26.70 -3.53
N VAL A 417 -13.34 27.50 -4.04
CA VAL A 417 -12.27 28.18 -3.30
C VAL A 417 -12.02 29.57 -3.91
N SER A 418 -11.35 30.46 -3.19
CA SER A 418 -10.94 31.75 -3.77
C SER A 418 -9.80 31.57 -4.78
N GLY A 419 -9.70 32.47 -5.76
CA GLY A 419 -8.64 32.41 -6.79
C GLY A 419 -7.22 32.40 -6.20
N TYR A 420 -6.98 33.12 -5.11
CA TYR A 420 -5.68 33.08 -4.40
C TYR A 420 -5.37 31.66 -3.90
N ILE A 421 -6.34 31.00 -3.26
CA ILE A 421 -6.16 29.64 -2.71
C ILE A 421 -6.01 28.63 -3.85
N TYR A 422 -6.82 28.76 -4.91
CA TYR A 422 -6.73 27.91 -6.10
C TYR A 422 -5.30 27.90 -6.67
N HIS A 423 -4.75 29.07 -7.00
CA HIS A 423 -3.40 29.19 -7.56
C HIS A 423 -2.30 28.75 -6.59
N ARG A 424 -2.43 29.05 -5.29
CA ARG A 424 -1.45 28.60 -4.28
C ARG A 424 -1.45 27.08 -4.12
N LEU A 425 -2.60 26.41 -4.15
CA LEU A 425 -2.71 24.95 -4.05
C LEU A 425 -2.12 24.24 -5.28
N LEU A 426 -2.23 24.84 -6.46
CA LEU A 426 -1.63 24.33 -7.70
C LEU A 426 -0.12 24.64 -7.83
N GLY A 427 0.47 25.34 -6.86
CA GLY A 427 1.90 25.69 -6.88
C GLY A 427 2.26 26.84 -7.83
N HIS A 428 1.28 27.63 -8.28
CA HIS A 428 1.51 28.82 -9.09
C HIS A 428 2.13 29.94 -8.24
N GLU A 429 2.85 30.82 -8.91
CA GLU A 429 3.34 32.04 -8.29
C GLU A 429 2.20 33.05 -8.15
N VAL A 430 1.99 33.53 -6.92
CA VAL A 430 0.93 34.48 -6.57
C VAL A 430 1.52 35.50 -5.61
N ASP A 431 1.28 36.77 -5.87
CA ASP A 431 1.69 37.87 -4.99
C ASP A 431 1.06 37.72 -3.61
N GLU A 432 1.80 38.07 -2.56
CA GLU A 432 1.28 37.99 -1.20
C GLU A 432 0.07 38.92 -0.99
N VAL A 433 -1.02 38.34 -0.51
CA VAL A 433 -2.23 39.07 -0.14
C VAL A 433 -2.32 39.16 1.38
N LEU A 434 -2.46 40.38 1.89
CA LEU A 434 -2.75 40.66 3.30
C LEU A 434 -4.16 41.21 3.47
N PHE A 435 -4.92 40.59 4.36
CA PHE A 435 -6.23 41.08 4.75
C PHE A 435 -6.11 42.34 5.60
N ARG A 436 -6.96 43.33 5.28
CA ARG A 436 -7.19 44.49 6.15
C ARG A 436 -8.18 44.06 7.24
N CYS A 437 -7.66 43.59 8.37
CA CYS A 437 -8.46 43.22 9.53
C CYS A 437 -8.08 44.07 10.76
N HIS A 438 -9.05 44.29 11.65
CA HIS A 438 -8.77 44.89 12.95
C HIS A 438 -8.15 43.84 13.88
N LEU A 439 -6.84 43.95 14.13
CA LEU A 439 -6.16 43.04 15.05
C LEU A 439 -6.58 43.33 16.50
N PRO A 440 -6.86 42.28 17.31
CA PRO A 440 -7.20 42.46 18.71
C PRO A 440 -6.00 42.98 19.49
N LYS A 441 -6.26 43.77 20.56
CA LYS A 441 -5.21 44.21 21.49
C LYS A 441 -4.59 43.05 22.28
N HIS A 442 -5.42 42.04 22.59
CA HIS A 442 -5.00 40.82 23.27
C HIS A 442 -5.37 39.61 22.40
N PHE A 443 -4.36 38.82 22.06
CA PHE A 443 -4.55 37.64 21.21
C PHE A 443 -5.08 36.42 21.99
N SER A 444 -4.78 36.30 23.28
CA SER A 444 -5.28 35.21 24.13
C SER A 444 -6.81 35.14 24.11
N ALA A 445 -7.35 33.93 24.02
CA ALA A 445 -8.77 33.66 24.12
C ALA A 445 -9.17 33.37 25.59
N PRO A 446 -10.41 33.69 26.01
CA PRO A 446 -10.86 33.47 27.38
C PRO A 446 -10.83 31.98 27.74
N ASN A 447 -10.53 31.69 29.02
CA ASN A 447 -10.46 30.33 29.59
C ASN A 447 -9.47 29.36 28.89
N LEU A 448 -8.56 29.90 28.08
CA LEU A 448 -7.40 29.18 27.56
C LEU A 448 -6.12 29.75 28.20
N PRO A 449 -5.03 28.96 28.22
CA PRO A 449 -3.73 29.46 28.68
C PRO A 449 -3.28 30.67 27.87
N ASP A 450 -2.53 31.56 28.52
CA ASP A 450 -1.91 32.68 27.82
C ASP A 450 -0.92 32.20 26.76
N LEU A 451 -0.94 32.89 25.62
CA LEU A 451 -0.09 32.55 24.50
C LEU A 451 1.32 33.07 24.72
N ASN A 452 2.31 32.22 24.40
CA ASN A 452 3.70 32.66 24.32
C ASN A 452 3.95 33.50 23.04
N ARG A 453 5.15 34.07 22.91
CA ARG A 453 5.50 34.96 21.79
C ARG A 453 5.34 34.31 20.41
N SER A 454 5.75 33.06 20.23
CA SER A 454 5.65 32.35 18.94
C SER A 454 4.20 32.01 18.60
N GLN A 455 3.38 31.64 19.58
CA GLN A 455 1.96 31.42 19.40
C GLN A 455 1.23 32.72 19.04
N VAL A 456 1.50 33.83 19.73
CA VAL A 456 0.94 35.15 19.38
C VAL A 456 1.30 35.54 17.95
N TYR A 457 2.56 35.32 17.55
CA TYR A 457 3.01 35.56 16.18
C TYR A 457 2.22 34.72 15.17
N ALA A 458 2.05 33.42 15.44
CA ALA A 458 1.28 32.52 14.58
C ALA A 458 -0.20 32.97 14.46
N VAL A 459 -0.86 33.32 15.57
CA VAL A 459 -2.25 33.83 15.56
C VAL A 459 -2.35 35.11 14.73
N LYS A 460 -1.45 36.07 14.97
CA LYS A 460 -1.43 37.34 14.24
C LYS A 460 -1.28 37.11 12.73
N HIS A 461 -0.34 36.26 12.32
CA HIS A 461 -0.07 35.99 10.90
C HIS A 461 -1.24 35.25 10.23
N ALA A 462 -1.86 34.31 10.93
CA ALA A 462 -3.01 33.55 10.42
C ALA A 462 -4.25 34.43 10.19
N LEU A 463 -4.48 35.44 11.03
CA LEU A 463 -5.62 36.36 10.87
C LEU A 463 -5.46 37.31 9.67
N GLN A 464 -4.22 37.57 9.24
CA GLN A 464 -3.94 38.54 8.19
C GLN A 464 -3.72 37.91 6.81
N ARG A 465 -3.67 36.58 6.70
CA ARG A 465 -3.36 35.89 5.45
C ARG A 465 -4.46 34.92 5.02
N PRO A 466 -4.72 34.77 3.72
CA PRO A 466 -5.67 33.80 3.18
C PRO A 466 -5.25 32.35 3.43
N LEU A 467 -3.94 32.06 3.46
CA LEU A 467 -3.39 30.73 3.71
C LEU A 467 -2.27 30.84 4.74
N SER A 468 -2.25 29.93 5.71
CA SER A 468 -1.18 29.85 6.71
C SER A 468 -0.95 28.40 7.10
N LEU A 469 0.31 28.01 7.18
CA LEU A 469 0.75 26.71 7.66
C LEU A 469 1.42 26.91 9.01
N ILE A 470 0.91 26.22 10.04
CA ILE A 470 1.46 26.29 11.40
C ILE A 470 2.08 24.94 11.71
N GLN A 471 3.40 24.93 11.82
CA GLN A 471 4.15 23.77 12.27
C GLN A 471 4.44 23.88 13.76
N GLY A 472 4.38 22.76 14.47
CA GLY A 472 4.75 22.71 15.88
C GLY A 472 5.10 21.30 16.31
N PRO A 473 6.20 21.08 17.05
CA PRO A 473 6.50 19.81 17.69
C PRO A 473 5.39 19.32 18.67
N PRO A 474 5.44 18.07 19.15
CA PRO A 474 4.58 17.62 20.24
C PRO A 474 4.70 18.55 21.46
N GLY A 475 3.59 18.80 22.17
CA GLY A 475 3.59 19.63 23.38
C GLY A 475 3.63 21.16 23.18
N THR A 476 3.86 21.70 21.97
CA THR A 476 4.02 23.15 21.75
C THR A 476 2.73 23.97 21.72
N GLY A 477 1.60 23.37 22.10
CA GLY A 477 0.32 24.10 22.21
C GLY A 477 -0.37 24.40 20.87
N LYS A 478 -0.15 23.59 19.82
CA LYS A 478 -0.84 23.72 18.52
C LYS A 478 -2.37 23.81 18.66
N THR A 479 -2.97 22.95 19.49
CA THR A 479 -4.43 22.92 19.71
C THR A 479 -4.92 24.19 20.40
N VAL A 480 -4.15 24.72 21.36
CA VAL A 480 -4.47 26.00 22.03
C VAL A 480 -4.39 27.15 21.03
N THR A 481 -3.31 27.19 20.24
CA THR A 481 -3.10 28.20 19.20
C THR A 481 -4.23 28.16 18.15
N SER A 482 -4.61 26.97 17.70
CA SER A 482 -5.70 26.77 16.73
C SER A 482 -7.06 27.21 17.29
N ALA A 483 -7.37 26.83 18.53
CA ALA A 483 -8.61 27.26 19.19
C ALA A 483 -8.68 28.80 19.34
N THR A 484 -7.54 29.44 19.63
CA THR A 484 -7.45 30.90 19.69
C THR A 484 -7.64 31.55 18.32
N ILE A 485 -7.08 30.99 17.24
CA ILE A 485 -7.33 31.48 15.87
C ILE A 485 -8.82 31.42 15.55
N VAL A 486 -9.46 30.28 15.82
CA VAL A 486 -10.91 30.10 15.60
C VAL A 486 -11.72 31.12 16.40
N TYR A 487 -11.38 31.31 17.67
CA TYR A 487 -12.04 32.32 18.52
C TYR A 487 -11.97 33.72 17.91
N GLN A 488 -10.79 34.15 17.47
CA GLN A 488 -10.60 35.47 16.87
C GLN A 488 -11.35 35.60 15.53
N LEU A 489 -11.34 34.57 14.68
CA LEU A 489 -12.08 34.56 13.41
C LEU A 489 -13.59 34.68 13.61
N VAL A 490 -14.16 33.93 14.56
CA VAL A 490 -15.59 34.01 14.88
C VAL A 490 -15.97 35.40 15.39
N LYS A 491 -15.12 36.00 16.24
CA LYS A 491 -15.36 37.35 16.77
C LYS A 491 -15.26 38.46 15.72
N GLN A 492 -14.39 38.31 14.72
CA GLN A 492 -14.21 39.31 13.65
C GLN A 492 -15.29 39.21 12.57
N ASN A 493 -15.65 38.00 12.14
CA ASN A 493 -16.44 37.80 10.94
C ASN A 493 -17.93 37.51 11.20
N GLY A 494 -18.29 37.10 12.42
CA GLY A 494 -19.68 36.81 12.82
C GLY A 494 -20.33 35.58 12.17
N GLY A 495 -19.68 34.95 11.18
CA GLY A 495 -20.13 33.72 10.54
C GLY A 495 -19.58 32.44 11.19
N PRO A 496 -20.15 31.26 10.88
CA PRO A 496 -19.62 29.99 11.35
C PRO A 496 -18.24 29.70 10.75
N VAL A 497 -17.31 29.23 11.58
CA VAL A 497 -15.97 28.79 11.17
C VAL A 497 -15.94 27.27 11.13
N LEU A 498 -15.56 26.70 9.99
CA LEU A 498 -15.37 25.26 9.84
C LEU A 498 -14.02 24.83 10.41
N VAL A 499 -14.03 23.81 11.28
CA VAL A 499 -12.83 23.22 11.88
C VAL A 499 -12.83 21.72 11.61
N CYS A 500 -11.74 21.22 11.02
CA CYS A 500 -11.61 19.83 10.59
C CYS A 500 -10.29 19.24 11.10
N ALA A 501 -10.27 17.93 11.34
CA ALA A 501 -9.06 17.14 11.55
C ALA A 501 -9.29 15.71 11.01
N PRO A 502 -8.23 14.98 10.63
CA PRO A 502 -8.38 13.65 10.01
C PRO A 502 -8.82 12.56 10.98
N SER A 503 -8.65 12.74 12.30
CA SER A 503 -9.08 11.77 13.32
C SER A 503 -10.15 12.35 14.25
N ASN A 504 -11.10 11.51 14.66
CA ASN A 504 -12.18 11.93 15.57
C ASN A 504 -11.63 12.43 16.92
N ILE A 505 -10.60 11.79 17.46
CA ILE A 505 -9.96 12.21 18.71
C ILE A 505 -9.40 13.63 18.58
N ALA A 506 -8.75 13.96 17.46
CA ALA A 506 -8.22 15.31 17.23
C ALA A 506 -9.34 16.36 17.08
N VAL A 507 -10.46 16.02 16.42
CA VAL A 507 -11.64 16.89 16.33
C VAL A 507 -12.24 17.12 17.72
N ASP A 508 -12.35 16.08 18.54
CA ASP A 508 -12.94 16.17 19.88
C ASP A 508 -12.07 17.03 20.81
N GLN A 509 -10.74 16.90 20.75
CA GLN A 509 -9.80 17.78 21.47
C GLN A 509 -9.92 19.25 21.05
N LEU A 510 -10.03 19.54 19.75
CA LEU A 510 -10.25 20.90 19.25
C LEU A 510 -11.62 21.43 19.71
N THR A 511 -12.66 20.61 19.59
CA THR A 511 -14.04 20.94 20.00
C THR A 511 -14.07 21.36 21.46
N GLU A 512 -13.44 20.58 22.34
CA GLU A 512 -13.38 20.87 23.78
C GLU A 512 -12.67 22.20 24.05
N LYS A 513 -11.50 22.45 23.43
CA LYS A 513 -10.75 23.70 23.62
C LYS A 513 -11.50 24.91 23.10
N ILE A 514 -12.15 24.81 21.94
CA ILE A 514 -12.96 25.91 21.39
C ILE A 514 -14.17 26.17 22.28
N HIS A 515 -14.84 25.12 22.79
CA HIS A 515 -15.98 25.27 23.69
C HIS A 515 -15.62 26.04 24.98
N ARG A 516 -14.43 25.79 25.55
CA ARG A 516 -13.94 26.54 26.74
C ARG A 516 -13.89 28.05 26.51
N THR A 517 -13.67 28.51 25.27
CA THR A 517 -13.71 29.94 24.92
C THR A 517 -15.12 30.57 24.96
N SER A 518 -16.14 29.80 25.36
CA SER A 518 -17.56 30.20 25.42
C SER A 518 -18.19 30.49 24.06
N LEU A 519 -17.59 29.98 22.97
CA LEU A 519 -18.23 29.98 21.65
C LEU A 519 -19.32 28.91 21.58
N LYS A 520 -20.32 29.15 20.74
CA LYS A 520 -21.32 28.15 20.36
C LYS A 520 -20.68 27.18 19.37
N VAL A 521 -20.49 25.94 19.79
CA VAL A 521 -19.81 24.89 19.01
C VAL A 521 -20.80 23.78 18.68
N VAL A 522 -20.77 23.32 17.43
CA VAL A 522 -21.56 22.16 16.97
C VAL A 522 -20.59 21.10 16.45
N ARG A 523 -20.60 19.93 17.10
CA ARG A 523 -19.82 18.77 16.67
C ARG A 523 -20.67 17.92 15.72
N VAL A 524 -20.32 17.92 14.43
CA VAL A 524 -21.00 17.10 13.43
C VAL A 524 -20.30 15.74 13.33
N CYS A 525 -21.04 14.65 13.56
CA CYS A 525 -20.55 13.28 13.49
C CYS A 525 -21.28 12.51 12.39
N ALA A 526 -20.67 11.44 11.88
CA ALA A 526 -21.37 10.49 11.01
C ALA A 526 -22.48 9.76 11.80
N LYS A 527 -23.57 9.39 11.13
CA LYS A 527 -24.68 8.64 11.75
C LYS A 527 -24.24 7.35 12.45
N SER A 528 -23.27 6.64 11.88
CA SER A 528 -22.72 5.41 12.48
C SER A 528 -21.95 5.63 13.78
N ARG A 529 -21.75 6.90 14.18
CA ARG A 529 -21.06 7.28 15.43
C ARG A 529 -21.98 7.97 16.44
N GLU A 530 -23.28 8.08 16.19
CA GLU A 530 -24.22 8.74 17.12
C GLU A 530 -24.38 7.98 18.44
N ALA A 531 -24.11 6.66 18.45
CA ALA A 531 -24.16 5.83 19.66
C ALA A 531 -22.83 5.82 20.44
N ILE A 532 -21.77 6.46 19.93
CA ILE A 532 -20.44 6.46 20.56
C ILE A 532 -20.34 7.67 21.48
N ASP A 533 -20.01 7.40 22.75
CA ASP A 533 -19.78 8.48 23.70
C ASP A 533 -18.36 9.07 23.56
N SER A 534 -18.25 10.37 23.81
CA SER A 534 -17.00 11.13 23.85
C SER A 534 -17.11 12.28 24.85
N PRO A 535 -15.98 12.87 25.29
CA PRO A 535 -15.97 14.00 26.21
C PRO A 535 -16.76 15.24 25.71
N VAL A 536 -17.10 15.28 24.41
CA VAL A 536 -17.83 16.38 23.76
C VAL A 536 -19.17 15.93 23.17
N SER A 537 -19.71 14.76 23.55
CA SER A 537 -21.01 14.25 23.08
C SER A 537 -22.15 15.26 23.26
N PHE A 538 -22.15 16.02 24.35
CA PHE A 538 -23.16 17.05 24.62
C PHE A 538 -23.16 18.20 23.60
N LEU A 539 -22.06 18.38 22.86
CA LEU A 539 -21.94 19.34 21.76
C LEU A 539 -22.29 18.72 20.39
N ALA A 540 -22.58 17.41 20.33
CA ALA A 540 -22.91 16.76 19.08
C ALA A 540 -24.27 17.24 18.53
N LEU A 541 -24.35 17.46 17.21
CA LEU A 541 -25.55 18.01 16.57
C LEU A 541 -26.83 17.24 16.94
N HIS A 542 -26.79 15.91 16.89
CA HIS A 542 -27.95 15.05 17.20
C HIS A 542 -28.41 15.18 18.66
N ASN A 543 -27.47 15.37 19.60
CA ASN A 543 -27.79 15.58 21.02
C ASN A 543 -28.32 16.98 21.28
N GLN A 544 -27.77 18.00 20.62
CA GLN A 544 -28.30 19.36 20.71
C GLN A 544 -29.74 19.42 20.19
N ILE A 545 -30.03 18.81 19.04
CA ILE A 545 -31.38 18.74 18.46
C ILE A 545 -32.36 18.05 19.44
N ARG A 546 -31.96 16.92 20.04
CA ARG A 546 -32.79 16.21 21.05
C ARG A 546 -33.13 17.05 22.27
N ASN A 547 -32.31 18.04 22.61
CA ASN A 547 -32.51 18.93 23.76
C ASN A 547 -33.21 20.24 23.37
N MET A 548 -33.56 20.44 22.09
CA MET A 548 -34.35 21.58 21.63
C MET A 548 -35.86 21.32 21.72
N ASP A 549 -36.25 20.04 21.75
CA ASP A 549 -37.60 19.56 22.09
C ASP A 549 -37.76 19.49 23.61
#